data_AF-A0A2A2E670-F1
#
_entry.id   AF-A0A2A2E670-F1
#
_cell.length_a   1.000
_cell.length_b   1.000
_cell.length_c   1.000
_cell.angle_alpha   90.00
_cell.angle_beta   90.00
_cell.angle_gamma   90.00
#
_symmetry.space_group_name_H-M   'P 1'
#
loop_
_entity.id
_entity.type
_entity.pdbx_description
1 polymer ?
#
loop_
_entity_poly.entity_id
_entity_poly.type
_entity_poly.pdbx_seq_one_letter_code
_entity_poly.pdbx_strand_id
1 'polypeptide(L)'
;MTLLHSIAAQAALVSFCLLGLPQAAAALETLRVSKTGDSLDGACDADCSLREAVVLANELPGRQRILLPAGTYTLTLPPERGDPEHDEEDVRLDEDDNLNGDLDIHDALDIVGTGIGQTVIDGTRNDRLLEVFAGASVLIRGLTLRNGYSSFYGGALANEGDTTLRHVRLERNVYYHPWGGGRKQGGAIANYGSLSVYYATFFQNHASGGDSNAGYGGAIHNSGVLRVRDSLFQGNSARNDDDSSGDGGAIDNRGWADVARSTFVGNYAGYGGAITNMGNASLKLSNSTITQNNSAWAYRNGIVQNGSPLGGAMPELRLIHVTLAGNHNVGLVNHGEVLIRNSVISGNLHTDEGIHYNCFNFGTYRAQGLLLGTGPGGCTGERYVENAATFTQVLLPLADNGGFTSTFALRPGSPALDAASGSCSDHDQRWVPRPQDGDGDGVAICDLGAYEAAAP
;
A
#
# COMPACT_ATOMS: atom_id res chain seq x y z
N MET A 1 -85.76 30.43 -18.56
CA MET A 1 -85.74 29.67 -17.29
C MET A 1 -85.06 28.35 -17.58
N THR A 2 -83.74 28.32 -17.44
CA THR A 2 -82.97 27.82 -16.28
C THR A 2 -82.60 26.34 -16.44
N LEU A 3 -81.33 26.05 -16.76
CA LEU A 3 -80.33 25.38 -15.90
C LEU A 3 -80.49 23.83 -15.98
N LEU A 4 -79.50 22.94 -16.07
CA LEU A 4 -78.03 22.97 -16.04
C LEU A 4 -77.51 21.49 -16.12
N HIS A 5 -76.19 21.34 -16.32
CA HIS A 5 -75.30 20.18 -16.03
C HIS A 5 -75.26 19.03 -17.08
N SER A 6 -74.19 18.80 -17.87
CA SER A 6 -72.73 18.59 -17.64
C SER A 6 -72.37 17.20 -17.11
N ILE A 7 -71.41 16.53 -17.79
CA ILE A 7 -70.34 15.57 -17.37
C ILE A 7 -70.08 14.59 -18.54
N ALA A 8 -69.09 14.83 -19.41
CA ALA A 8 -67.65 14.48 -19.34
C ALA A 8 -67.32 13.13 -20.03
N ALA A 9 -66.66 13.22 -21.19
CA ALA A 9 -66.13 12.09 -21.96
C ALA A 9 -64.68 11.80 -21.54
N GLN A 10 -64.37 10.54 -21.24
CA GLN A 10 -63.00 10.07 -21.02
C GLN A 10 -62.31 9.82 -22.37
N ALA A 11 -61.22 10.55 -22.63
CA ALA A 11 -60.29 10.27 -23.71
C ALA A 11 -59.15 9.38 -23.18
N ALA A 12 -58.93 8.23 -23.81
CA ALA A 12 -57.85 7.31 -23.49
C ALA A 12 -56.50 7.88 -23.99
N LEU A 13 -55.56 8.10 -23.08
CA LEU A 13 -54.15 8.34 -23.41
C LEU A 13 -53.49 7.00 -23.78
N VAL A 14 -53.03 6.88 -25.03
CA VAL A 14 -52.11 5.82 -25.45
C VAL A 14 -50.71 6.22 -24.97
N SER A 15 -50.24 5.57 -23.91
CA SER A 15 -48.87 5.70 -23.42
C SER A 15 -47.93 4.91 -24.35
N PHE A 16 -47.09 5.62 -25.10
CA PHE A 16 -45.98 5.03 -25.83
C PHE A 16 -44.92 4.58 -24.81
N CYS A 17 -44.93 3.29 -24.47
CA CYS A 17 -43.81 2.64 -23.78
C CYS A 17 -42.61 2.66 -24.73
N LEU A 18 -41.70 3.62 -24.53
CA LEU A 18 -40.31 3.52 -24.96
C LEU A 18 -39.70 2.33 -24.19
N LEU A 19 -39.75 1.15 -24.80
CA LEU A 19 -38.97 0.00 -24.40
C LEU A 19 -37.50 0.42 -24.47
N GLY A 20 -36.90 0.71 -23.31
CA GLY A 20 -35.46 0.83 -23.18
C GLY A 20 -34.86 -0.48 -23.66
N LEU A 21 -34.17 -0.44 -24.80
CA LEU A 21 -33.33 -1.54 -25.24
C LEU A 21 -32.33 -1.81 -24.11
N PRO A 22 -32.12 -3.08 -23.70
CA PRO A 22 -31.04 -3.39 -22.80
C PRO A 22 -29.75 -2.89 -23.45
N GLN A 23 -29.05 -1.98 -22.76
CA GLN A 23 -27.72 -1.53 -23.15
C GLN A 23 -26.90 -2.82 -23.26
N ALA A 24 -26.58 -3.23 -24.48
CA ALA A 24 -25.70 -4.36 -24.70
C ALA A 24 -24.42 -4.01 -23.93
N ALA A 25 -24.04 -4.86 -22.97
CA ALA A 25 -22.73 -4.74 -22.35
C ALA A 25 -21.72 -4.81 -23.50
N ALA A 26 -21.14 -3.66 -23.85
CA ALA A 26 -20.17 -3.58 -24.92
C ALA A 26 -19.06 -4.58 -24.58
N ALA A 27 -18.77 -5.49 -25.52
CA ALA A 27 -17.68 -6.43 -25.35
C ALA A 27 -16.39 -5.62 -25.16
N LEU A 28 -15.63 -5.96 -24.14
CA LEU A 28 -14.36 -5.34 -23.82
C LEU A 28 -13.41 -5.44 -25.03
N GLU A 29 -13.13 -4.31 -25.66
CA GLU A 29 -12.23 -4.27 -26.81
C GLU A 29 -10.79 -4.49 -26.32
N THR A 30 -10.09 -5.37 -27.04
CA THR A 30 -8.78 -5.90 -26.63
C THR A 30 -7.72 -5.40 -27.60
N LEU A 31 -6.89 -4.48 -27.11
CA LEU A 31 -5.72 -3.93 -27.78
C LEU A 31 -4.52 -4.84 -27.54
N ARG A 32 -3.76 -5.15 -28.61
CA ARG A 32 -2.61 -6.05 -28.56
C ARG A 32 -1.36 -5.27 -28.91
N VAL A 33 -0.47 -5.17 -27.93
CA VAL A 33 0.86 -4.57 -28.15
C VAL A 33 1.72 -5.57 -28.92
N SER A 34 2.31 -5.15 -30.04
CA SER A 34 3.11 -6.01 -30.93
C SER A 34 4.61 -5.79 -30.78
N LYS A 35 5.05 -4.65 -30.22
CA LYS A 35 6.46 -4.34 -29.95
C LYS A 35 6.72 -3.88 -28.51
N THR A 36 7.97 -4.03 -28.06
CA THR A 36 8.41 -3.61 -26.73
C THR A 36 9.08 -2.24 -26.70
N GLY A 37 9.48 -1.73 -27.86
CA GLY A 37 10.04 -0.39 -27.99
C GLY A 37 8.95 0.67 -27.84
N ASP A 38 9.29 1.76 -27.16
CA ASP A 38 8.41 2.91 -27.01
C ASP A 38 8.48 3.81 -28.24
N SER A 39 7.33 4.06 -28.83
CA SER A 39 7.11 4.95 -29.95
C SER A 39 5.69 5.50 -29.90
N LEU A 40 5.50 6.60 -30.63
CA LEU A 40 4.21 7.20 -30.86
C LEU A 40 4.13 7.66 -32.32
N ASP A 41 3.71 6.78 -33.22
CA ASP A 41 3.53 7.08 -34.64
C ASP A 41 2.09 7.49 -35.02
N GLY A 42 1.19 7.50 -34.02
CA GLY A 42 -0.21 7.89 -34.15
C GLY A 42 -1.17 6.75 -34.50
N ALA A 43 -0.70 5.49 -34.60
CA ALA A 43 -1.58 4.35 -34.81
C ALA A 43 -1.14 3.09 -34.07
N CYS A 44 -2.06 2.46 -33.32
CA CYS A 44 -1.84 1.12 -32.79
C CYS A 44 -2.26 0.08 -33.85
N ASP A 45 -1.35 -0.26 -34.78
CA ASP A 45 -1.61 -1.19 -35.88
C ASP A 45 -0.80 -2.51 -35.78
N ALA A 46 -0.15 -2.97 -36.86
CA ALA A 46 0.77 -4.10 -36.81
C ALA A 46 2.04 -3.79 -35.99
N ASP A 47 2.36 -2.52 -35.79
CA ASP A 47 3.52 -2.03 -35.05
C ASP A 47 3.13 -1.27 -33.76
N CYS A 48 2.13 -1.74 -33.03
CA CYS A 48 1.64 -1.08 -31.83
C CYS A 48 2.57 -1.22 -30.60
N SER A 49 3.04 -0.08 -30.09
CA SER A 49 3.73 0.11 -28.80
C SER A 49 2.74 0.12 -27.64
N LEU A 50 3.25 0.05 -26.40
CA LEU A 50 2.40 0.23 -25.22
C LEU A 50 1.79 1.64 -25.16
N ARG A 51 2.56 2.67 -25.50
CA ARG A 51 2.10 4.06 -25.51
C ARG A 51 0.99 4.28 -26.52
N GLU A 52 1.17 3.78 -27.75
CA GLU A 52 0.15 3.82 -28.81
C GLU A 52 -1.14 3.09 -28.39
N ALA A 53 -1.01 1.97 -27.69
CA ALA A 53 -2.17 1.26 -27.15
C ALA A 53 -2.91 2.05 -26.06
N VAL A 54 -2.20 2.80 -25.21
CA VAL A 54 -2.83 3.67 -24.19
C VAL A 54 -3.52 4.86 -24.85
N VAL A 55 -2.90 5.51 -25.84
CA VAL A 55 -3.53 6.60 -26.61
C VAL A 55 -4.85 6.12 -27.21
N LEU A 56 -4.82 4.99 -27.94
CA LEU A 56 -6.04 4.44 -28.54
C LEU A 56 -7.07 4.06 -27.47
N ALA A 57 -6.65 3.52 -26.31
CA ALA A 57 -7.56 3.17 -25.25
C ALA A 57 -8.30 4.38 -24.66
N ASN A 58 -7.64 5.53 -24.55
CA ASN A 58 -8.23 6.78 -24.05
C ASN A 58 -9.26 7.38 -25.04
N GLU A 59 -9.16 7.09 -26.34
CA GLU A 59 -10.10 7.58 -27.35
C GLU A 59 -11.36 6.72 -27.50
N LEU A 60 -11.27 5.44 -27.11
CA LEU A 60 -12.34 4.47 -27.30
C LEU A 60 -13.36 4.51 -26.15
N PRO A 61 -14.68 4.54 -26.45
CA PRO A 61 -15.69 4.58 -25.41
C PRO A 61 -15.76 3.27 -24.62
N GLY A 62 -15.86 3.39 -23.30
CA GLY A 62 -16.03 2.25 -22.39
C GLY A 62 -14.71 1.58 -22.01
N ARG A 63 -14.81 0.50 -21.24
CA ARG A 63 -13.61 -0.16 -20.70
C ARG A 63 -12.82 -0.84 -21.80
N GLN A 64 -11.51 -0.58 -21.84
CA GLN A 64 -10.56 -1.19 -22.76
C GLN A 64 -9.65 -2.21 -22.07
N ARG A 65 -9.02 -3.09 -22.84
CA ARG A 65 -8.01 -4.02 -22.34
C ARG A 65 -6.77 -4.05 -23.21
N ILE A 66 -5.62 -3.78 -22.61
CA ILE A 66 -4.30 -3.98 -23.20
C ILE A 66 -3.74 -5.32 -22.73
N LEU A 67 -3.42 -6.20 -23.70
CA LEU A 67 -2.67 -7.43 -23.45
C LEU A 67 -1.19 -7.19 -23.77
N LEU A 68 -0.35 -7.45 -22.79
CA LEU A 68 1.10 -7.41 -22.90
C LEU A 68 1.65 -8.84 -22.98
N PRO A 69 2.12 -9.28 -24.15
CA PRO A 69 2.97 -10.46 -24.27
C PRO A 69 4.17 -10.45 -23.30
N ALA A 70 4.87 -11.59 -23.23
CA ALA A 70 6.14 -11.65 -22.52
C ALA A 70 7.14 -10.71 -23.20
N GLY A 71 7.81 -9.87 -22.42
CA GLY A 71 8.68 -8.81 -22.92
C GLY A 71 8.99 -7.77 -21.86
N THR A 72 9.99 -6.93 -22.14
CA THR A 72 10.31 -5.74 -21.36
C THR A 72 9.99 -4.51 -22.19
N TYR A 73 8.88 -3.86 -21.86
CA TYR A 73 8.38 -2.64 -22.48
C TYR A 73 9.11 -1.45 -21.85
N THR A 74 10.06 -0.89 -22.58
CA THR A 74 10.91 0.20 -22.08
C THR A 74 10.33 1.54 -22.49
N LEU A 75 9.94 2.39 -21.53
CA LEU A 75 9.51 3.77 -21.81
C LEU A 75 10.75 4.64 -22.00
N THR A 76 10.94 5.15 -23.21
CA THR A 76 12.19 5.80 -23.65
C THR A 76 12.00 7.18 -24.25
N LEU A 77 10.76 7.61 -24.53
CA LEU A 77 10.51 8.98 -24.96
C LEU A 77 10.81 9.93 -23.77
N PRO A 78 11.82 10.80 -23.85
CA PRO A 78 12.26 11.60 -22.72
C PRO A 78 11.20 12.65 -22.36
N PRO A 79 10.95 12.89 -21.05
CA PRO A 79 10.12 14.01 -20.65
C PRO A 79 10.79 15.33 -21.01
N GLU A 80 9.96 16.36 -21.17
CA GLU A 80 10.46 17.73 -21.21
C GLU A 80 11.19 18.06 -19.89
N ARG A 81 12.18 18.95 -19.95
CA ARG A 81 13.02 19.33 -18.81
C ARG A 81 13.02 20.83 -18.63
N GLY A 82 13.14 21.27 -17.38
CA GLY A 82 13.24 22.68 -17.05
C GLY A 82 12.09 23.14 -16.18
N ASP A 83 12.39 23.66 -14.99
CA ASP A 83 11.52 24.64 -14.33
C ASP A 83 11.92 26.05 -14.81
N PRO A 84 11.11 26.74 -15.63
CA PRO A 84 11.42 28.08 -16.10
C PRO A 84 11.39 29.13 -14.97
N GLU A 85 10.82 28.81 -13.80
CA GLU A 85 10.84 29.71 -12.64
C GLU A 85 12.13 29.59 -11.82
N HIS A 86 12.91 28.52 -11.99
CA HIS A 86 14.06 28.20 -11.12
C HIS A 86 15.37 27.79 -11.84
N ASP A 87 15.48 27.90 -13.17
CA ASP A 87 16.66 27.48 -13.98
C ASP A 87 17.03 25.99 -13.77
N GLU A 88 16.05 25.08 -13.74
CA GLU A 88 16.24 23.69 -13.27
C GLU A 88 16.28 22.62 -14.39
N GLU A 89 17.46 22.27 -14.91
CA GLU A 89 17.62 21.27 -15.98
C GLU A 89 17.32 19.80 -15.59
N ASP A 90 17.25 19.51 -14.28
CA ASP A 90 17.07 18.15 -13.75
C ASP A 90 15.63 17.82 -13.31
N VAL A 91 14.75 18.82 -13.25
CA VAL A 91 13.32 18.60 -13.03
C VAL A 91 12.68 18.21 -14.36
N ARG A 92 11.96 17.10 -14.32
CA ARG A 92 11.16 16.60 -15.44
C ARG A 92 9.84 17.32 -15.38
N LEU A 93 9.34 17.76 -16.52
CA LEU A 93 7.98 18.29 -16.63
C LEU A 93 7.01 17.13 -16.79
N ASP A 94 5.86 17.30 -16.16
CA ASP A 94 4.73 16.39 -16.28
C ASP A 94 3.87 16.86 -17.45
N GLU A 95 3.70 16.02 -18.46
CA GLU A 95 2.77 16.28 -19.57
C GLU A 95 1.60 15.29 -19.45
N ASP A 96 0.37 15.77 -19.62
CA ASP A 96 -0.84 14.99 -19.35
C ASP A 96 -1.50 14.40 -20.62
N ASP A 97 -0.80 14.47 -21.77
CA ASP A 97 -1.31 14.14 -23.11
C ASP A 97 -0.74 12.83 -23.67
N ASN A 98 0.03 12.05 -22.88
CA ASN A 98 0.65 10.76 -23.22
C ASN A 98 1.60 10.82 -24.43
N LEU A 99 2.21 11.98 -24.67
CA LEU A 99 3.14 12.26 -25.77
C LEU A 99 4.57 11.76 -25.52
N ASN A 100 5.03 11.76 -24.27
CA ASN A 100 6.36 11.33 -23.84
C ASN A 100 6.33 10.88 -22.37
N GLY A 101 7.50 10.67 -21.75
CA GLY A 101 7.54 10.40 -20.30
C GLY A 101 6.80 9.14 -19.89
N ASP A 102 5.86 9.27 -18.97
CA ASP A 102 5.03 8.19 -18.45
C ASP A 102 3.79 7.91 -19.33
N LEU A 103 2.81 7.18 -18.80
CA LEU A 103 1.61 6.78 -19.55
C LEU A 103 0.36 7.33 -18.89
N ASP A 104 -0.29 8.28 -19.55
CA ASP A 104 -1.50 8.93 -19.02
C ASP A 104 -2.77 8.14 -19.31
N ILE A 105 -3.49 7.80 -18.25
CA ILE A 105 -4.74 7.03 -18.32
C ILE A 105 -5.89 7.95 -17.91
N HIS A 106 -6.70 8.32 -18.90
CA HIS A 106 -7.87 9.19 -18.72
C HIS A 106 -9.19 8.42 -18.59
N ASP A 107 -9.21 7.14 -18.99
CA ASP A 107 -10.43 6.34 -19.08
C ASP A 107 -10.30 4.94 -18.44
N ALA A 108 -11.34 4.11 -18.57
CA ALA A 108 -11.36 2.78 -17.95
C ALA A 108 -10.48 1.75 -18.69
N LEU A 109 -9.41 1.25 -18.05
CA LEU A 109 -8.39 0.41 -18.70
C LEU A 109 -7.98 -0.82 -17.88
N ASP A 110 -7.89 -1.99 -18.53
CA ASP A 110 -7.21 -3.18 -17.99
C ASP A 110 -5.83 -3.34 -18.65
N ILE A 111 -4.73 -3.31 -17.90
CA ILE A 111 -3.38 -3.65 -18.37
C ILE A 111 -2.99 -5.04 -17.84
N VAL A 112 -2.80 -6.00 -18.74
CA VAL A 112 -2.63 -7.41 -18.38
C VAL A 112 -1.34 -7.97 -18.95
N GLY A 113 -0.41 -8.32 -18.06
CA GLY A 113 0.77 -9.11 -18.40
C GLY A 113 0.56 -10.61 -18.27
N THR A 114 1.57 -11.36 -18.72
CA THR A 114 1.61 -12.84 -18.68
C THR A 114 2.16 -13.41 -17.37
N GLY A 115 2.82 -12.59 -16.56
CA GLY A 115 3.34 -12.93 -15.24
C GLY A 115 4.45 -11.97 -14.79
N ILE A 116 4.65 -11.83 -13.48
CA ILE A 116 5.64 -10.89 -12.90
C ILE A 116 7.08 -11.12 -13.36
N GLY A 117 7.42 -12.34 -13.77
CA GLY A 117 8.74 -12.69 -14.33
C GLY A 117 8.80 -12.72 -15.87
N GLN A 118 7.70 -12.39 -16.55
CA GLN A 118 7.55 -12.52 -18.00
C GLN A 118 7.23 -11.19 -18.68
N THR A 119 6.42 -10.35 -18.05
CA THR A 119 6.03 -9.03 -18.55
C THR A 119 6.55 -7.96 -17.61
N VAL A 120 7.33 -7.03 -18.15
CA VAL A 120 7.92 -5.91 -17.40
C VAL A 120 7.63 -4.61 -18.13
N ILE A 121 7.12 -3.60 -17.43
CA ILE A 121 7.16 -2.20 -17.86
C ILE A 121 8.33 -1.55 -17.12
N ASP A 122 9.30 -1.03 -17.88
CA ASP A 122 10.56 -0.51 -17.38
C ASP A 122 10.68 0.97 -17.75
N GLY A 123 10.68 1.84 -16.73
CA GLY A 123 10.78 3.28 -16.91
C GLY A 123 12.20 3.71 -17.25
N THR A 124 13.21 2.83 -17.17
CA THR A 124 14.63 3.11 -17.44
C THR A 124 15.24 4.28 -16.63
N ARG A 125 14.58 4.68 -15.54
CA ARG A 125 14.77 5.93 -14.79
C ARG A 125 14.55 7.20 -15.62
N ASN A 126 13.89 7.09 -16.76
CA ASN A 126 13.55 8.19 -17.66
C ASN A 126 12.40 9.04 -17.13
N ASP A 127 11.33 8.40 -16.65
CA ASP A 127 10.19 9.09 -16.01
C ASP A 127 9.37 8.14 -15.12
N ARG A 128 8.25 8.63 -14.56
CA ARG A 128 7.17 7.83 -13.98
C ARG A 128 6.73 6.76 -14.99
N LEU A 129 6.05 5.71 -14.54
CA LEU A 129 5.58 4.67 -15.44
C LEU A 129 4.15 4.94 -15.92
N LEU A 130 3.24 5.31 -15.01
CA LEU A 130 1.85 5.58 -15.31
C LEU A 130 1.28 6.71 -14.43
N GLU A 131 0.36 7.48 -14.98
CA GLU A 131 -0.54 8.36 -14.26
C GLU A 131 -2.00 7.98 -14.51
N VAL A 132 -2.79 7.94 -13.45
CA VAL A 132 -4.23 7.62 -13.49
C VAL A 132 -5.00 8.84 -13.02
N PHE A 133 -5.62 9.53 -13.98
CA PHE A 133 -6.31 10.80 -13.75
C PHE A 133 -7.61 10.61 -12.97
N ALA A 134 -8.08 11.71 -12.35
CA ALA A 134 -9.36 11.72 -11.65
C ALA A 134 -10.52 11.33 -12.60
N GLY A 135 -11.30 10.33 -12.21
CA GLY A 135 -12.39 9.78 -13.02
C GLY A 135 -12.00 8.54 -13.84
N ALA A 136 -10.71 8.32 -14.07
CA ALA A 136 -10.20 7.10 -14.71
C ALA A 136 -10.26 5.90 -13.75
N SER A 137 -10.25 4.68 -14.31
CA SER A 137 -10.12 3.45 -13.52
C SER A 137 -9.21 2.45 -14.20
N VAL A 138 -8.20 1.94 -13.48
CA VAL A 138 -7.24 0.99 -14.04
C VAL A 138 -7.15 -0.31 -13.24
N LEU A 139 -7.10 -1.44 -13.95
CA LEU A 139 -6.67 -2.73 -13.39
C LEU A 139 -5.32 -3.10 -13.99
N ILE A 140 -4.28 -3.19 -13.15
CA ILE A 140 -2.97 -3.69 -13.57
C ILE A 140 -2.77 -5.07 -12.96
N ARG A 141 -2.44 -6.07 -13.79
CA ARG A 141 -2.23 -7.43 -13.31
C ARG A 141 -1.12 -8.21 -14.02
N GLY A 142 -0.43 -9.06 -13.26
CA GLY A 142 0.47 -10.07 -13.81
C GLY A 142 1.71 -9.49 -14.48
N LEU A 143 2.28 -8.41 -13.95
CA LEU A 143 3.47 -7.78 -14.52
C LEU A 143 4.35 -7.12 -13.44
N THR A 144 5.59 -6.80 -13.82
CA THR A 144 6.50 -5.97 -13.01
C THR A 144 6.49 -4.53 -13.53
N LEU A 145 6.40 -3.56 -12.63
CA LEU A 145 6.65 -2.14 -12.83
C LEU A 145 8.00 -1.80 -12.18
N ARG A 146 8.98 -1.34 -12.97
CA ARG A 146 10.31 -1.06 -12.40
C ARG A 146 11.01 0.15 -12.96
N ASN A 147 11.98 0.62 -12.18
CA ASN A 147 12.88 1.71 -12.53
C ASN A 147 12.14 2.97 -12.99
N GLY A 148 10.89 3.19 -12.57
CA GLY A 148 10.26 4.48 -12.75
C GLY A 148 10.94 5.53 -11.87
N TYR A 149 10.91 6.78 -12.31
CA TYR A 149 11.45 7.91 -11.58
C TYR A 149 10.57 9.15 -11.77
N SER A 150 10.14 9.78 -10.69
CA SER A 150 9.44 11.07 -10.75
C SER A 150 9.97 12.06 -9.72
N SER A 151 9.90 13.35 -10.05
CA SER A 151 10.07 14.47 -9.12
C SER A 151 8.75 15.00 -8.55
N PHE A 152 7.60 14.52 -9.04
CA PHE A 152 6.27 14.97 -8.61
C PHE A 152 5.49 13.89 -7.85
N TYR A 153 5.07 12.81 -8.53
CA TYR A 153 4.07 11.85 -8.02
C TYR A 153 4.49 10.40 -8.14
N GLY A 154 5.24 9.94 -7.15
CA GLY A 154 5.64 8.54 -7.04
C GLY A 154 6.50 8.02 -8.21
N GLY A 155 7.39 7.08 -7.92
CA GLY A 155 8.33 6.64 -8.94
C GLY A 155 7.68 5.84 -10.06
N ALA A 156 6.64 5.06 -9.78
CA ALA A 156 5.96 4.23 -10.78
C ALA A 156 4.56 4.71 -11.12
N LEU A 157 3.75 5.06 -10.12
CA LEU A 157 2.34 5.30 -10.32
C LEU A 157 1.87 6.53 -9.55
N ALA A 158 1.31 7.47 -10.28
CA ALA A 158 0.45 8.52 -9.73
C ALA A 158 -1.00 8.05 -9.84
N ASN A 159 -1.75 8.04 -8.74
CA ASN A 159 -3.16 7.63 -8.75
C ASN A 159 -4.06 8.71 -8.15
N GLU A 160 -4.77 9.42 -9.02
CA GLU A 160 -5.88 10.31 -8.66
C GLU A 160 -7.25 9.68 -8.96
N GLY A 161 -7.30 8.61 -9.76
CA GLY A 161 -8.49 7.80 -10.06
C GLY A 161 -8.70 6.56 -9.18
N ASP A 162 -9.24 5.49 -9.75
CA ASP A 162 -9.44 4.19 -9.07
C ASP A 162 -8.53 3.10 -9.65
N THR A 163 -7.49 2.73 -8.90
CA THR A 163 -6.51 1.74 -9.31
C THR A 163 -6.65 0.44 -8.53
N THR A 164 -6.69 -0.68 -9.26
CA THR A 164 -6.54 -2.02 -8.71
C THR A 164 -5.25 -2.68 -9.21
N LEU A 165 -4.39 -3.08 -8.28
CA LEU A 165 -3.17 -3.84 -8.54
C LEU A 165 -3.34 -5.29 -8.09
N ARG A 166 -3.09 -6.27 -8.98
CA ARG A 166 -3.21 -7.71 -8.67
C ARG A 166 -2.05 -8.54 -9.20
N HIS A 167 -1.36 -9.28 -8.35
CA HIS A 167 -0.21 -10.10 -8.77
C HIS A 167 0.82 -9.26 -9.53
N VAL A 168 1.25 -8.17 -8.92
CA VAL A 168 2.22 -7.24 -9.50
C VAL A 168 3.46 -7.14 -8.64
N ARG A 169 4.56 -6.73 -9.26
CA ARG A 169 5.78 -6.36 -8.54
C ARG A 169 6.16 -4.94 -8.88
N LEU A 170 6.36 -4.11 -7.86
CA LEU A 170 6.89 -2.75 -8.01
C LEU A 170 8.29 -2.74 -7.42
N GLU A 171 9.31 -2.58 -8.27
CA GLU A 171 10.69 -2.62 -7.81
C GLU A 171 11.56 -1.45 -8.27
N ARG A 172 12.44 -0.98 -7.38
CA ARG A 172 13.47 0.03 -7.68
C ARG A 172 12.93 1.33 -8.28
N ASN A 173 11.68 1.64 -8.01
CA ASN A 173 11.07 2.90 -8.38
C ASN A 173 11.52 3.97 -7.41
N VAL A 174 11.73 5.17 -7.94
CA VAL A 174 12.33 6.27 -7.20
C VAL A 174 11.45 7.49 -7.30
N TYR A 175 11.12 8.08 -6.17
CA TYR A 175 10.78 9.49 -6.11
C TYR A 175 12.03 10.26 -5.66
N TYR A 176 12.41 11.31 -6.38
CA TYR A 176 13.47 12.22 -5.96
C TYR A 176 13.17 13.66 -6.39
N HIS A 177 13.25 14.60 -5.46
CA HIS A 177 13.15 16.03 -5.76
C HIS A 177 14.28 16.80 -5.07
N PRO A 178 15.15 17.50 -5.81
CA PRO A 178 16.43 18.04 -5.30
C PRO A 178 16.29 19.16 -4.25
N TRP A 179 15.29 20.03 -4.34
CA TRP A 179 15.23 21.26 -3.51
C TRP A 179 14.04 21.32 -2.53
N GLY A 180 13.41 20.16 -2.31
CA GLY A 180 12.14 19.93 -1.61
C GLY A 180 11.08 21.05 -1.57
N GLY A 181 10.00 20.83 -2.31
CA GLY A 181 8.73 21.55 -2.18
C GLY A 181 7.53 20.63 -1.90
N GLY A 182 7.81 19.35 -1.61
CA GLY A 182 6.89 18.26 -1.29
C GLY A 182 5.47 18.44 -1.82
N ARG A 183 5.21 18.02 -3.06
CA ARG A 183 3.83 17.82 -3.49
C ARG A 183 3.73 16.47 -4.19
N LYS A 184 3.58 15.46 -3.31
CA LYS A 184 2.85 14.20 -3.51
C LYS A 184 3.69 12.92 -3.77
N GLN A 185 4.62 12.63 -2.85
CA GLN A 185 5.64 11.56 -2.96
C GLN A 185 5.11 10.15 -2.72
N GLY A 186 5.98 9.13 -2.71
CA GLY A 186 5.64 7.71 -2.58
C GLY A 186 6.50 6.88 -3.51
N GLY A 187 7.66 6.41 -3.08
CA GLY A 187 8.76 5.94 -3.93
C GLY A 187 8.37 4.99 -5.07
N ALA A 188 7.34 4.16 -4.88
CA ALA A 188 6.63 3.52 -5.98
C ALA A 188 5.30 4.21 -6.34
N ILE A 189 4.42 4.45 -5.37
CA ILE A 189 3.06 4.92 -5.63
C ILE A 189 2.73 6.15 -4.79
N ALA A 190 2.23 7.19 -5.45
CA ALA A 190 1.53 8.31 -4.84
C ALA A 190 0.02 8.13 -5.00
N ASN A 191 -0.72 7.91 -3.91
CA ASN A 191 -2.17 7.68 -3.95
C ASN A 191 -2.99 8.85 -3.38
N TYR A 192 -3.78 9.48 -4.26
CA TYR A 192 -4.74 10.54 -3.96
C TYR A 192 -6.19 10.14 -4.26
N GLY A 193 -6.39 9.10 -5.06
CA GLY A 193 -7.68 8.48 -5.31
C GLY A 193 -7.93 7.22 -4.47
N SER A 194 -8.45 6.18 -5.12
CA SER A 194 -8.70 4.85 -4.53
C SER A 194 -7.65 3.86 -5.04
N LEU A 195 -6.95 3.19 -4.13
CA LEU A 195 -5.95 2.18 -4.45
C LEU A 195 -6.26 0.87 -3.72
N SER A 196 -6.49 -0.18 -4.50
CA SER A 196 -6.67 -1.55 -4.00
C SER A 196 -5.55 -2.48 -4.48
N VAL A 197 -4.78 -3.03 -3.55
CA VAL A 197 -3.60 -3.84 -3.82
C VAL A 197 -3.80 -5.26 -3.29
N TYR A 198 -3.57 -6.25 -4.15
CA TYR A 198 -3.68 -7.68 -3.81
C TYR A 198 -2.50 -8.45 -4.37
N TYR A 199 -1.87 -9.30 -3.54
CA TYR A 199 -0.81 -10.20 -4.00
C TYR A 199 0.34 -9.44 -4.65
N ALA A 200 0.75 -8.32 -4.06
CA ALA A 200 1.79 -7.46 -4.60
C ALA A 200 3.10 -7.58 -3.83
N THR A 201 4.21 -7.32 -4.52
CA THR A 201 5.53 -7.16 -3.90
C THR A 201 6.07 -5.77 -4.19
N PHE A 202 6.36 -4.99 -3.14
CA PHE A 202 7.07 -3.72 -3.19
C PHE A 202 8.50 -3.94 -2.72
N PHE A 203 9.46 -3.84 -3.64
CA PHE A 203 10.84 -4.20 -3.39
C PHE A 203 11.82 -3.09 -3.73
N GLN A 204 12.58 -2.62 -2.75
CA GLN A 204 13.64 -1.61 -2.95
C GLN A 204 13.14 -0.32 -3.62
N ASN A 205 11.91 0.10 -3.32
CA ASN A 205 11.45 1.41 -3.76
C ASN A 205 11.98 2.49 -2.80
N HIS A 206 12.20 3.69 -3.33
CA HIS A 206 12.88 4.74 -2.60
C HIS A 206 12.22 6.10 -2.82
N ALA A 207 11.96 6.81 -1.72
CA ALA A 207 11.59 8.22 -1.76
C ALA A 207 12.70 9.04 -1.08
N SER A 208 13.24 10.03 -1.78
CA SER A 208 14.11 11.04 -1.17
C SER A 208 13.60 12.46 -1.41
N GLY A 209 13.49 13.24 -0.33
CA GLY A 209 13.42 14.69 -0.40
C GLY A 209 14.83 15.26 -0.33
N GLY A 210 15.27 15.97 -1.36
CA GLY A 210 16.54 16.67 -1.33
C GLY A 210 16.54 17.88 -0.38
N ASP A 211 17.72 18.41 -0.09
CA ASP A 211 17.93 19.62 0.72
C ASP A 211 17.25 19.56 2.10
N SER A 212 17.56 18.49 2.85
CA SER A 212 17.03 18.23 4.20
C SER A 212 15.53 17.93 4.30
N ASN A 213 14.80 17.85 3.19
CA ASN A 213 13.36 17.57 3.20
C ASN A 213 13.05 16.08 3.37
N ALA A 214 11.99 15.76 4.10
CA ALA A 214 11.63 14.36 4.34
C ALA A 214 11.08 13.68 3.07
N GLY A 215 11.56 12.48 2.77
CA GLY A 215 10.89 11.54 1.87
C GLY A 215 9.62 10.96 2.51
N TYR A 216 8.53 10.79 1.76
CA TYR A 216 7.29 10.20 2.26
C TYR A 216 6.93 8.90 1.52
N GLY A 217 6.74 7.82 2.28
CA GLY A 217 6.27 6.54 1.77
C GLY A 217 7.27 5.89 0.83
N GLY A 218 8.25 5.15 1.35
CA GLY A 218 9.29 4.55 0.50
C GLY A 218 8.74 3.61 -0.58
N ALA A 219 7.61 2.95 -0.31
CA ALA A 219 6.81 2.29 -1.33
C ALA A 219 5.55 3.10 -1.68
N ILE A 220 4.69 3.38 -0.71
CA ILE A 220 3.39 4.01 -0.94
C ILE A 220 3.24 5.22 -0.02
N HIS A 221 2.86 6.35 -0.59
CA HIS A 221 2.22 7.43 0.14
C HIS A 221 0.72 7.40 -0.14
N ASN A 222 -0.08 7.53 0.90
CA ASN A 222 -1.54 7.52 0.79
C ASN A 222 -2.14 8.78 1.42
N SER A 223 -2.73 9.62 0.59
CA SER A 223 -3.62 10.71 1.01
C SER A 223 -5.10 10.45 0.66
N GLY A 224 -5.37 9.42 -0.14
CA GLY A 224 -6.72 8.95 -0.49
C GLY A 224 -7.16 7.72 0.33
N VAL A 225 -7.70 6.73 -0.38
CA VAL A 225 -8.18 5.45 0.18
C VAL A 225 -7.24 4.32 -0.24
N LEU A 226 -6.67 3.61 0.73
CA LEU A 226 -5.77 2.48 0.51
C LEU A 226 -6.34 1.19 1.09
N ARG A 227 -6.44 0.15 0.26
CA ARG A 227 -6.67 -1.23 0.71
C ARG A 227 -5.53 -2.11 0.26
N VAL A 228 -4.86 -2.78 1.20
CA VAL A 228 -3.78 -3.72 0.89
C VAL A 228 -4.11 -5.08 1.47
N ARG A 229 -3.98 -6.12 0.66
CA ARG A 229 -4.21 -7.52 1.04
C ARG A 229 -3.06 -8.38 0.54
N ASP A 230 -2.63 -9.32 1.37
CA ASP A 230 -1.79 -10.43 0.93
C ASP A 230 -0.53 -9.92 0.20
N SER A 231 0.23 -8.99 0.79
CA SER A 231 1.30 -8.28 0.08
C SER A 231 2.60 -8.19 0.88
N LEU A 232 3.72 -8.06 0.17
CA LEU A 232 5.06 -7.96 0.73
C LEU A 232 5.64 -6.57 0.50
N PHE A 233 6.10 -5.92 1.57
CA PHE A 233 6.89 -4.69 1.53
C PHE A 233 8.29 -4.99 2.06
N GLN A 234 9.26 -5.04 1.16
CA GLN A 234 10.62 -5.43 1.47
C GLN A 234 11.65 -4.41 1.02
N GLY A 235 12.51 -3.98 1.94
CA GLY A 235 13.67 -3.15 1.62
C GLY A 235 13.32 -1.77 1.05
N ASN A 236 12.11 -1.27 1.28
CA ASN A 236 11.72 0.06 0.82
C ASN A 236 12.26 1.13 1.78
N SER A 237 12.50 2.33 1.26
CA SER A 237 13.09 3.39 2.07
C SER A 237 12.55 4.79 1.78
N ALA A 238 12.37 5.57 2.84
CA ALA A 238 12.02 6.99 2.77
C ALA A 238 13.06 7.79 3.55
N ARG A 239 13.83 8.64 2.87
CA ARG A 239 14.98 9.34 3.45
C ARG A 239 15.09 10.78 2.95
N ASN A 240 16.05 11.50 3.47
CA ASN A 240 16.61 12.71 2.89
C ASN A 240 18.07 12.43 2.54
N ASP A 241 18.75 13.39 1.93
CA ASP A 241 20.16 13.25 1.53
C ASP A 241 21.12 13.01 2.73
N ASP A 242 20.68 13.34 3.95
CA ASP A 242 21.42 13.09 5.20
C ASP A 242 20.93 11.83 5.97
N ASP A 243 20.16 10.94 5.32
CA ASP A 243 19.64 9.67 5.86
C ASP A 243 18.86 9.78 7.20
N SER A 244 18.39 10.97 7.57
CA SER A 244 17.91 11.32 8.91
C SER A 244 16.45 11.79 8.98
N SER A 245 15.83 12.19 7.86
CA SER A 245 14.43 12.59 7.82
C SER A 245 13.66 11.89 6.69
N GLY A 246 12.50 11.32 7.01
CA GLY A 246 11.66 10.58 6.09
C GLY A 246 10.59 9.81 6.84
N ASP A 247 9.38 9.70 6.30
CA ASP A 247 8.25 9.06 6.96
C ASP A 247 7.82 7.82 6.20
N GLY A 248 7.69 6.69 6.91
CA GLY A 248 7.04 5.51 6.38
C GLY A 248 7.92 4.79 5.36
N GLY A 249 8.88 3.98 5.84
CA GLY A 249 9.81 3.29 4.94
C GLY A 249 9.11 2.41 3.91
N ALA A 250 7.97 1.82 4.27
CA ALA A 250 7.04 1.21 3.34
C ALA A 250 5.85 2.13 3.04
N ILE A 251 5.09 2.52 4.06
CA ILE A 251 3.83 3.26 3.89
C ILE A 251 3.83 4.54 4.72
N ASP A 252 3.60 5.68 4.07
CA ASP A 252 3.15 6.90 4.74
C ASP A 252 1.65 7.09 4.52
N ASN A 253 0.87 6.98 5.60
CA ASN A 253 -0.58 7.16 5.56
C ASN A 253 -0.99 8.53 6.13
N ARG A 254 -1.65 9.32 5.29
CA ARG A 254 -2.29 10.60 5.61
C ARG A 254 -3.80 10.62 5.32
N GLY A 255 -4.31 9.55 4.70
CA GLY A 255 -5.73 9.32 4.43
C GLY A 255 -6.31 8.14 5.20
N TRP A 256 -7.15 7.36 4.53
CA TRP A 256 -7.71 6.12 5.09
C TRP A 256 -6.96 4.90 4.55
N ALA A 257 -6.57 4.00 5.44
CA ALA A 257 -5.89 2.75 5.08
C ALA A 257 -6.43 1.54 5.85
N ASP A 258 -6.64 0.44 5.14
CA ASP A 258 -6.90 -0.88 5.70
C ASP A 258 -5.95 -1.89 5.07
N VAL A 259 -5.03 -2.42 5.87
CA VAL A 259 -3.95 -3.31 5.47
C VAL A 259 -4.12 -4.64 6.19
N ALA A 260 -4.11 -5.74 5.43
CA ALA A 260 -4.23 -7.07 6.02
C ALA A 260 -3.34 -8.12 5.36
N ARG A 261 -2.99 -9.17 6.13
CA ARG A 261 -2.27 -10.35 5.63
C ARG A 261 -0.96 -10.02 4.91
N SER A 262 -0.25 -9.03 5.41
CA SER A 262 0.91 -8.47 4.73
C SER A 262 2.15 -8.53 5.62
N THR A 263 3.32 -8.61 4.98
CA THR A 263 4.61 -8.61 5.69
C THR A 263 5.41 -7.36 5.34
N PHE A 264 5.91 -6.69 6.38
CA PHE A 264 6.80 -5.55 6.28
C PHE A 264 8.17 -5.96 6.83
N VAL A 265 9.17 -6.05 5.95
CA VAL A 265 10.50 -6.56 6.30
C VAL A 265 11.63 -5.70 5.75
N GLY A 266 12.58 -5.31 6.60
CA GLY A 266 13.78 -4.60 6.15
C GLY A 266 13.52 -3.21 5.59
N ASN A 267 12.38 -2.57 5.90
CA ASN A 267 12.11 -1.20 5.46
C ASN A 267 12.81 -0.18 6.36
N TYR A 268 13.12 0.99 5.81
CA TYR A 268 13.87 2.04 6.51
C TYR A 268 13.25 3.42 6.31
N ALA A 269 13.10 4.20 7.39
CA ALA A 269 12.80 5.62 7.30
C ALA A 269 13.29 6.39 8.53
N GLY A 270 13.31 7.72 8.50
CA GLY A 270 13.57 8.53 9.69
C GLY A 270 12.56 8.27 10.81
N TYR A 271 11.28 8.36 10.47
CA TYR A 271 10.11 8.12 11.31
C TYR A 271 9.25 7.01 10.68
N GLY A 272 8.70 6.12 11.50
CA GLY A 272 7.92 4.99 11.00
C GLY A 272 8.75 4.12 10.04
N GLY A 273 9.77 3.46 10.57
CA GLY A 273 10.70 2.64 9.78
C GLY A 273 10.01 1.67 8.82
N ALA A 274 8.82 1.18 9.19
CA ALA A 274 7.89 0.53 8.28
C ALA A 274 6.73 1.47 7.89
N ILE A 275 6.00 2.00 8.87
CA ILE A 275 4.72 2.67 8.63
C ILE A 275 4.61 3.95 9.48
N THR A 276 4.20 5.04 8.85
CA THR A 276 3.68 6.25 9.51
C THR A 276 2.19 6.39 9.27
N ASN A 277 1.48 6.86 10.30
CA ASN A 277 0.08 7.27 10.24
C ASN A 277 -0.02 8.69 10.81
N MET A 278 -0.18 9.68 9.95
CA MET A 278 0.02 11.10 10.29
C MET A 278 -1.22 11.95 10.00
N GLY A 279 -1.30 13.14 10.61
CA GLY A 279 -2.46 14.01 10.48
C GLY A 279 -3.71 13.39 11.11
N ASN A 280 -4.87 13.56 10.48
CA ASN A 280 -6.14 12.97 10.94
C ASN A 280 -6.42 11.61 10.26
N ALA A 281 -5.36 10.88 9.90
CA ALA A 281 -5.45 9.62 9.18
C ALA A 281 -6.01 8.48 10.04
N SER A 282 -6.55 7.47 9.37
CA SER A 282 -7.02 6.24 10.00
C SER A 282 -6.33 5.05 9.34
N LEU A 283 -5.68 4.21 10.16
CA LEU A 283 -5.02 2.99 9.72
C LEU A 283 -5.53 1.80 10.54
N LYS A 284 -6.06 0.80 9.84
CA LYS A 284 -6.26 -0.54 10.37
C LYS A 284 -5.21 -1.48 9.79
N LEU A 285 -4.48 -2.17 10.66
CA LEU A 285 -3.56 -3.24 10.31
C LEU A 285 -4.03 -4.54 10.95
N SER A 286 -4.19 -5.60 10.15
CA SER A 286 -4.65 -6.89 10.69
C SER A 286 -3.99 -8.13 10.09
N ASN A 287 -3.78 -9.17 10.92
CA ASN A 287 -3.17 -10.43 10.47
C ASN A 287 -1.84 -10.21 9.72
N SER A 288 -0.97 -9.34 10.23
CA SER A 288 0.23 -8.89 9.52
C SER A 288 1.48 -9.02 10.38
N THR A 289 2.61 -9.29 9.72
CA THR A 289 3.92 -9.44 10.36
C THR A 289 4.81 -8.24 10.04
N ILE A 290 5.39 -7.61 11.06
CA ILE A 290 6.32 -6.48 10.93
C ILE A 290 7.62 -6.83 11.65
N THR A 291 8.72 -6.97 10.90
CA THR A 291 10.01 -7.41 11.45
C THR A 291 11.21 -6.85 10.69
N GLN A 292 12.37 -6.76 11.35
CA GLN A 292 13.64 -6.32 10.74
C GLN A 292 13.58 -4.94 10.08
N ASN A 293 12.57 -4.12 10.37
CA ASN A 293 12.52 -2.74 9.91
C ASN A 293 13.40 -1.88 10.83
N ASN A 294 13.80 -0.72 10.32
CA ASN A 294 14.68 0.19 11.03
C ASN A 294 14.19 1.64 10.89
N SER A 295 14.27 2.42 11.96
CA SER A 295 14.05 3.87 11.94
C SER A 295 15.37 4.63 12.16
N ALA A 296 15.56 5.82 11.59
CA ALA A 296 16.79 6.59 11.79
C ALA A 296 16.88 7.22 13.20
N TRP A 297 18.09 7.65 13.58
CA TRP A 297 18.43 8.10 14.94
C TRP A 297 18.04 9.54 15.27
N ALA A 298 17.42 9.71 16.46
CA ALA A 298 17.72 10.73 17.50
C ALA A 298 16.59 10.82 18.54
N TYR A 299 15.36 10.35 18.22
CA TYR A 299 14.17 10.69 19.02
C TYR A 299 13.21 9.53 19.32
N ARG A 300 13.73 8.29 19.51
CA ARG A 300 12.88 7.13 19.84
C ARG A 300 11.75 6.93 18.81
N ASN A 301 12.09 7.07 17.53
CA ASN A 301 11.15 6.98 16.43
C ASN A 301 10.62 5.55 16.26
N GLY A 302 9.32 5.42 16.04
CA GLY A 302 8.66 4.13 15.89
C GLY A 302 8.99 3.45 14.57
N ILE A 303 8.89 2.12 14.56
CA ILE A 303 8.77 1.31 13.35
C ILE A 303 7.36 1.44 12.79
N VAL A 304 6.38 1.38 13.69
CA VAL A 304 5.03 1.88 13.47
C VAL A 304 4.87 3.16 14.27
N GLN A 305 4.64 4.26 13.57
CA GLN A 305 4.50 5.60 14.17
C GLN A 305 3.08 6.11 13.94
N ASN A 306 2.34 6.33 15.02
CA ASN A 306 0.99 6.92 14.97
C ASN A 306 1.01 8.35 15.49
N GLY A 307 1.03 9.32 14.58
CA GLY A 307 1.10 10.74 14.89
C GLY A 307 2.51 11.23 15.19
N SER A 308 2.61 12.53 15.44
CA SER A 308 3.86 13.25 15.69
C SER A 308 3.73 14.12 16.93
N PRO A 309 4.80 14.30 17.73
CA PRO A 309 4.79 15.20 18.88
C PRO A 309 4.57 16.67 18.50
N LEU A 310 4.78 17.05 17.24
CA LEU A 310 4.72 18.44 16.77
C LEU A 310 3.35 18.83 16.18
N GLY A 311 2.37 17.91 16.18
CA GLY A 311 1.05 18.13 15.57
C GLY A 311 -0.08 18.09 16.59
N GLY A 312 -1.11 18.94 16.40
CA GLY A 312 -2.37 18.87 17.17
C GLY A 312 -3.35 17.80 16.64
N ALA A 313 -2.97 17.04 15.61
CA ALA A 313 -3.80 16.02 15.00
C ALA A 313 -3.74 14.70 15.78
N MET A 314 -4.85 13.96 15.78
CA MET A 314 -5.00 12.70 16.53
C MET A 314 -5.37 11.56 15.56
N PRO A 315 -4.38 10.93 14.91
CA PRO A 315 -4.63 9.83 13.99
C PRO A 315 -5.08 8.57 14.74
N GLU A 316 -5.91 7.75 14.09
CA GLU A 316 -6.42 6.50 14.63
C GLU A 316 -5.61 5.31 14.08
N LEU A 317 -5.09 4.48 14.98
CA LEU A 317 -4.43 3.21 14.66
C LEU A 317 -5.16 2.03 15.31
N ARG A 318 -5.50 1.02 14.51
CA ARG A 318 -6.02 -0.27 14.98
C ARG A 318 -5.09 -1.40 14.59
N LEU A 319 -4.52 -2.09 15.57
CA LEU A 319 -3.71 -3.30 15.38
C LEU A 319 -4.51 -4.52 15.82
N ILE A 320 -4.77 -5.48 14.93
CA ILE A 320 -5.61 -6.66 15.24
C ILE A 320 -4.92 -7.92 14.73
N HIS A 321 -4.53 -8.85 15.60
CA HIS A 321 -3.77 -10.04 15.18
C HIS A 321 -2.47 -9.65 14.45
N VAL A 322 -1.71 -8.71 15.00
CA VAL A 322 -0.43 -8.25 14.43
C VAL A 322 0.73 -8.82 15.23
N THR A 323 1.79 -9.24 14.53
CA THR A 323 3.07 -9.60 15.15
C THR A 323 4.11 -8.54 14.78
N LEU A 324 4.52 -7.72 15.75
CA LEU A 324 5.53 -6.67 15.64
C LEU A 324 6.75 -7.04 16.49
N ALA A 325 7.73 -7.69 15.87
CA ALA A 325 8.86 -8.28 16.59
C ALA A 325 10.18 -8.24 15.82
N GLY A 326 11.30 -8.15 16.55
CA GLY A 326 12.64 -8.20 15.96
C GLY A 326 12.94 -7.02 15.04
N ASN A 327 12.40 -5.83 15.35
CA ASN A 327 12.75 -4.62 14.63
C ASN A 327 13.84 -3.84 15.37
N HIS A 328 14.51 -2.94 14.63
CA HIS A 328 15.53 -2.06 15.15
C HIS A 328 14.90 -0.74 15.59
N ASN A 329 15.25 -0.24 16.78
CA ASN A 329 14.61 0.89 17.48
C ASN A 329 13.25 0.56 18.10
N VAL A 330 12.34 1.54 18.15
CA VAL A 330 11.09 1.42 18.90
C VAL A 330 10.05 0.70 18.07
N GLY A 331 9.43 -0.36 18.60
CA GLY A 331 8.38 -1.09 17.88
C GLY A 331 7.21 -0.18 17.49
N LEU A 332 6.45 0.28 18.48
CA LEU A 332 5.31 1.18 18.29
C LEU A 332 5.54 2.50 19.04
N VAL A 333 5.27 3.62 18.37
CA VAL A 333 5.15 4.93 19.02
C VAL A 333 3.78 5.50 18.72
N ASN A 334 3.06 5.90 19.77
CA ASN A 334 1.73 6.49 19.65
C ASN A 334 1.69 7.91 20.23
N HIS A 335 1.31 8.87 19.40
CA HIS A 335 0.90 10.23 19.78
C HIS A 335 -0.60 10.47 19.52
N GLY A 336 -1.26 9.59 18.74
CA GLY A 336 -2.69 9.66 18.46
C GLY A 336 -3.53 8.72 19.33
N GLU A 337 -4.54 8.12 18.72
CA GLU A 337 -5.37 7.07 19.33
C GLU A 337 -4.94 5.70 18.83
N VAL A 338 -4.68 4.77 19.75
CA VAL A 338 -4.37 3.38 19.39
C VAL A 338 -5.29 2.39 20.11
N LEU A 339 -5.80 1.44 19.33
CA LEU A 339 -6.45 0.23 19.80
C LEU A 339 -5.64 -1.00 19.35
N ILE A 340 -5.21 -1.80 20.31
CA ILE A 340 -4.49 -3.06 20.05
C ILE A 340 -5.38 -4.22 20.47
N ARG A 341 -5.60 -5.19 19.58
CA ARG A 341 -6.35 -6.41 19.86
C ARG A 341 -5.58 -7.65 19.44
N ASN A 342 -5.56 -8.67 20.29
CA ASN A 342 -5.07 -10.02 19.99
C ASN A 342 -3.69 -10.03 19.30
N SER A 343 -2.74 -9.23 19.77
CA SER A 343 -1.47 -8.96 19.06
C SER A 343 -0.24 -9.30 19.91
N VAL A 344 0.90 -9.44 19.24
CA VAL A 344 2.22 -9.68 19.84
C VAL A 344 3.13 -8.51 19.50
N ILE A 345 3.66 -7.82 20.50
CA ILE A 345 4.67 -6.76 20.34
C ILE A 345 5.84 -7.05 21.28
N SER A 346 6.96 -7.55 20.75
CA SER A 346 8.05 -8.04 21.61
C SER A 346 9.40 -8.09 20.87
N GLY A 347 10.51 -7.96 21.59
CA GLY A 347 11.84 -8.12 21.01
C GLY A 347 12.24 -7.02 20.02
N ASN A 348 11.65 -5.83 20.09
CA ASN A 348 12.08 -4.67 19.31
C ASN A 348 13.21 -3.96 20.08
N LEU A 349 14.39 -3.79 19.45
CA LEU A 349 15.64 -3.41 20.13
C LEU A 349 16.18 -2.09 19.56
N HIS A 350 16.31 -1.08 20.41
CA HIS A 350 17.07 0.11 20.10
C HIS A 350 18.55 -0.13 20.39
N THR A 351 19.31 -0.39 19.32
CA THR A 351 20.64 -1.00 19.45
C THR A 351 21.66 -0.09 20.14
N ASP A 352 21.65 1.22 19.90
CA ASP A 352 22.60 2.13 20.56
C ASP A 352 22.40 2.26 22.06
N GLU A 353 21.16 2.11 22.52
CA GLU A 353 20.86 2.15 23.95
C GLU A 353 20.91 0.74 24.57
N GLY A 354 20.90 -0.32 23.75
CA GLY A 354 20.77 -1.70 24.22
C GLY A 354 19.44 -1.98 24.94
N ILE A 355 18.41 -1.14 24.72
CA ILE A 355 17.11 -1.23 25.41
C ILE A 355 16.04 -1.70 24.44
N HIS A 356 15.19 -2.62 24.91
CA HIS A 356 14.03 -3.07 24.17
C HIS A 356 12.85 -2.11 24.36
N TYR A 357 12.59 -1.29 23.35
CA TYR A 357 11.47 -0.36 23.31
C TYR A 357 10.34 -0.95 22.48
N ASN A 358 9.48 -1.74 23.10
CA ASN A 358 8.39 -2.40 22.38
C ASN A 358 7.26 -1.43 22.02
N CYS A 359 6.88 -0.54 22.94
CA CYS A 359 5.74 0.34 22.74
C CYS A 359 5.86 1.60 23.62
N PHE A 360 5.95 2.77 22.98
CA PHE A 360 5.86 4.09 23.59
C PHE A 360 4.49 4.72 23.33
N ASN A 361 3.81 5.14 24.39
CA ASN A 361 2.52 5.80 24.30
C ASN A 361 2.56 7.19 24.95
N PHE A 362 2.24 8.19 24.15
CA PHE A 362 2.03 9.58 24.53
C PHE A 362 0.58 10.04 24.30
N GLY A 363 -0.23 9.24 23.60
CA GLY A 363 -1.63 9.54 23.28
C GLY A 363 -2.64 8.63 24.00
N THR A 364 -3.81 8.45 23.40
CA THR A 364 -4.87 7.56 23.90
C THR A 364 -4.52 6.11 23.58
N TYR A 365 -4.58 5.25 24.59
CA TYR A 365 -4.20 3.83 24.47
C TYR A 365 -5.27 2.90 25.01
N ARG A 366 -5.60 1.86 24.23
CA ARG A 366 -6.41 0.72 24.65
C ARG A 366 -5.83 -0.57 24.09
N ALA A 367 -5.76 -1.60 24.92
CA ALA A 367 -5.35 -2.94 24.50
C ALA A 367 -6.27 -4.02 25.10
N GLN A 368 -6.46 -5.10 24.33
CA GLN A 368 -7.14 -6.32 24.76
C GLN A 368 -6.47 -7.52 24.10
N GLY A 369 -6.07 -8.55 24.85
CA GLY A 369 -5.29 -9.67 24.30
C GLY A 369 -3.95 -9.20 23.71
N LEU A 370 -3.13 -8.50 24.49
CA LEU A 370 -1.78 -8.10 24.07
C LEU A 370 -0.73 -8.89 24.83
N LEU A 371 0.13 -9.59 24.10
CA LEU A 371 1.40 -10.09 24.60
C LEU A 371 2.50 -9.06 24.32
N LEU A 372 3.04 -8.49 25.39
CA LEU A 372 4.00 -7.38 25.34
C LEU A 372 5.36 -7.82 25.88
N GLY A 373 6.43 -7.55 25.13
CA GLY A 373 7.79 -7.68 25.65
C GLY A 373 8.04 -6.68 26.78
N THR A 374 8.76 -7.09 27.83
CA THR A 374 9.14 -6.20 28.95
C THR A 374 9.88 -4.95 28.45
N GLY A 375 9.79 -3.84 29.16
CA GLY A 375 10.48 -2.62 28.78
C GLY A 375 9.67 -1.36 29.08
N PRO A 376 10.28 -0.18 28.91
CA PRO A 376 9.61 1.09 29.16
C PRO A 376 8.72 1.50 27.98
N GLY A 377 7.88 2.51 28.21
CA GLY A 377 7.11 3.18 27.16
C GLY A 377 5.60 3.32 27.41
N GLY A 378 5.09 2.93 28.57
CA GLY A 378 3.75 3.34 29.01
C GLY A 378 2.58 2.63 28.33
N CYS A 379 2.85 1.65 27.46
CA CYS A 379 1.86 0.67 27.04
C CYS A 379 1.75 -0.48 28.06
N THR A 380 0.59 -1.11 28.17
CA THR A 380 0.34 -2.24 29.07
C THR A 380 -0.24 -3.44 28.33
N GLY A 381 0.36 -4.61 28.52
CA GLY A 381 -0.17 -5.88 28.03
C GLY A 381 -0.95 -6.64 29.10
N GLU A 382 -1.79 -7.57 28.67
CA GLU A 382 -2.41 -8.58 29.55
C GLU A 382 -1.40 -9.70 29.88
N ARG A 383 -0.48 -9.96 28.96
CA ARG A 383 0.59 -10.95 29.09
C ARG A 383 1.94 -10.30 28.82
N TYR A 384 2.95 -10.70 29.57
CA TYR A 384 4.33 -10.22 29.41
C TYR A 384 5.28 -11.36 29.09
N VAL A 385 6.32 -11.03 28.34
CA VAL A 385 7.44 -11.92 28.07
C VAL A 385 8.76 -11.15 28.15
N GLU A 386 9.81 -11.80 28.65
CA GLU A 386 11.16 -11.23 28.55
C GLU A 386 11.60 -11.12 27.09
N ASN A 387 12.23 -10.02 26.70
CA ASN A 387 12.63 -9.82 25.30
C ASN A 387 13.62 -10.87 24.78
N ALA A 388 14.48 -11.38 25.66
CA ALA A 388 15.38 -12.49 25.31
C ALA A 388 14.62 -13.79 25.01
N ALA A 389 13.37 -13.90 25.47
CA ALA A 389 12.51 -15.05 25.25
C ALA A 389 11.62 -14.95 23.99
N THR A 390 11.56 -13.79 23.32
CA THR A 390 10.73 -13.59 22.12
C THR A 390 10.97 -14.67 21.07
N PHE A 391 12.22 -14.95 20.72
CA PHE A 391 12.57 -15.92 19.66
C PHE A 391 12.99 -17.30 20.18
N THR A 392 12.93 -17.52 21.50
CA THR A 392 13.28 -18.81 22.12
C THR A 392 12.09 -19.50 22.78
N GLN A 393 11.04 -18.76 23.13
CA GLN A 393 9.82 -19.29 23.78
C GLN A 393 8.52 -18.88 23.08
N VAL A 394 8.46 -17.75 22.36
CA VAL A 394 7.21 -17.29 21.73
C VAL A 394 7.17 -17.62 20.24
N LEU A 395 8.14 -17.12 19.49
CA LEU A 395 8.18 -17.15 18.04
C LEU A 395 9.31 -18.06 17.53
N LEU A 396 9.01 -18.86 16.49
CA LEU A 396 10.02 -19.48 15.63
C LEU A 396 10.66 -18.41 14.72
N PRO A 397 11.82 -18.68 14.08
CA PRO A 397 12.38 -17.77 13.08
C PRO A 397 11.38 -17.46 11.95
N LEU A 398 11.52 -16.28 11.33
CA LEU A 398 10.72 -15.90 10.17
C LEU A 398 10.94 -16.94 9.06
N ALA A 399 9.86 -17.51 8.55
CA ALA A 399 9.91 -18.54 7.52
C ALA A 399 8.69 -18.47 6.60
N ASP A 400 8.78 -19.18 5.48
CA ASP A 400 7.58 -19.53 4.71
C ASP A 400 6.82 -20.63 5.46
N ASN A 401 5.64 -20.26 5.98
CA ASN A 401 4.76 -21.15 6.72
C ASN A 401 3.45 -21.44 5.96
N GLY A 402 3.45 -21.31 4.62
CA GLY A 402 2.32 -21.71 3.77
C GLY A 402 1.32 -20.61 3.38
N GLY A 403 1.72 -19.33 3.44
CA GLY A 403 0.92 -18.18 2.97
C GLY A 403 1.62 -17.39 1.86
N PHE A 404 1.02 -16.29 1.38
CA PHE A 404 1.66 -15.45 0.35
C PHE A 404 2.94 -14.76 0.84
N THR A 405 3.01 -14.45 2.13
CA THR A 405 4.16 -13.80 2.78
C THR A 405 4.64 -14.60 3.97
N SER A 406 5.93 -14.49 4.28
CA SER A 406 6.54 -15.14 5.45
C SER A 406 5.96 -14.60 6.76
N THR A 407 5.86 -15.48 7.76
CA THR A 407 5.26 -15.21 9.07
C THR A 407 6.12 -15.79 10.19
N PHE A 408 5.85 -15.40 11.43
CA PHE A 408 6.38 -16.08 12.59
C PHE A 408 5.39 -17.16 13.05
N ALA A 409 5.77 -18.43 12.94
CA ALA A 409 5.04 -19.51 13.60
C ALA A 409 5.26 -19.44 15.12
N LEU A 410 4.26 -19.89 15.89
CA LEU A 410 4.39 -19.99 17.34
C LEU A 410 5.19 -21.23 17.74
N ARG A 411 5.94 -21.13 18.84
CA ARG A 411 6.63 -22.27 19.44
C ARG A 411 5.65 -23.12 20.26
N PRO A 412 5.88 -24.44 20.38
CA PRO A 412 5.14 -25.26 21.33
C PRO A 412 5.22 -24.69 22.76
N GLY A 413 4.08 -24.56 23.42
CA GLY A 413 3.97 -23.95 24.76
C GLY A 413 4.13 -22.43 24.77
N SER A 414 4.07 -21.76 23.61
CA SER A 414 4.14 -20.31 23.52
C SER A 414 2.99 -19.68 24.32
N PRO A 415 3.26 -18.61 25.10
CA PRO A 415 2.21 -17.85 25.81
C PRO A 415 1.23 -17.11 24.88
N ALA A 416 1.48 -17.14 23.56
CA ALA A 416 0.59 -16.62 22.53
C ALA A 416 -0.41 -17.65 22.00
N LEU A 417 -0.20 -18.95 22.28
CA LEU A 417 -1.14 -20.00 21.90
C LEU A 417 -2.46 -19.83 22.65
N ASP A 418 -3.58 -19.93 21.94
CA ASP A 418 -4.94 -19.98 22.49
C ASP A 418 -5.22 -18.84 23.50
N ALA A 419 -4.61 -17.69 23.25
CA ALA A 419 -4.54 -16.58 24.21
C ALA A 419 -5.29 -15.32 23.76
N ALA A 420 -5.96 -15.34 22.61
CA ALA A 420 -6.79 -14.24 22.15
C ALA A 420 -7.99 -13.99 23.07
N SER A 421 -8.47 -12.75 23.08
CA SER A 421 -9.59 -12.30 23.89
C SER A 421 -10.75 -11.82 23.01
N GLY A 422 -11.93 -12.38 23.27
CA GLY A 422 -13.16 -12.09 22.54
C GLY A 422 -13.18 -12.68 21.13
N SER A 423 -13.84 -11.98 20.20
CA SER A 423 -13.98 -12.45 18.82
C SER A 423 -12.66 -12.44 18.05
N CYS A 424 -12.45 -13.45 17.22
CA CYS A 424 -11.32 -13.54 16.30
C CYS A 424 -11.68 -13.07 14.89
N SER A 425 -10.67 -12.89 14.04
CA SER A 425 -10.88 -12.93 12.58
C SER A 425 -11.10 -14.36 12.12
N ASP A 426 -11.80 -14.55 10.98
CA ASP A 426 -12.12 -15.88 10.44
C ASP A 426 -10.88 -16.71 10.05
N HIS A 427 -9.75 -16.06 9.81
CA HIS A 427 -8.48 -16.70 9.44
C HIS A 427 -7.26 -15.85 9.88
N ASP A 428 -6.06 -16.42 9.80
CA ASP A 428 -4.77 -15.77 10.05
C ASP A 428 -4.15 -15.13 8.79
N GLN A 429 -2.87 -14.72 8.85
CA GLN A 429 -2.11 -14.15 7.72
C GLN A 429 -2.04 -15.07 6.49
N ARG A 430 -2.08 -16.38 6.70
CA ARG A 430 -1.89 -17.42 5.67
C ARG A 430 -3.22 -17.99 5.15
N TRP A 431 -4.34 -17.44 5.61
CA TRP A 431 -5.68 -17.97 5.39
C TRP A 431 -5.99 -19.27 6.16
N VAL A 432 -5.23 -19.57 7.21
CA VAL A 432 -5.53 -20.68 8.11
C VAL A 432 -6.74 -20.29 8.99
N PRO A 433 -7.82 -21.12 9.05
CA PRO A 433 -9.02 -20.79 9.82
C PRO A 433 -8.74 -20.61 11.32
N ARG A 434 -9.52 -19.74 11.96
CA ARG A 434 -9.49 -19.53 13.41
C ARG A 434 -10.89 -19.75 14.04
N PRO A 435 -11.01 -20.17 15.31
CA PRO A 435 -9.94 -20.66 16.17
C PRO A 435 -9.50 -22.09 15.81
N GLN A 436 -8.27 -22.44 16.17
CA GLN A 436 -7.77 -23.80 16.28
C GLN A 436 -7.23 -24.02 17.69
N ASP A 437 -7.29 -25.27 18.15
CA ASP A 437 -6.77 -25.71 19.45
C ASP A 437 -5.25 -25.91 19.34
N GLY A 438 -4.50 -24.81 19.48
CA GLY A 438 -3.05 -24.76 19.26
C GLY A 438 -2.24 -25.33 20.41
N ASP A 439 -2.81 -25.43 21.62
CA ASP A 439 -2.16 -26.02 22.79
C ASP A 439 -2.59 -27.48 23.09
N GLY A 440 -3.65 -27.96 22.43
CA GLY A 440 -4.12 -29.34 22.47
C GLY A 440 -4.92 -29.69 23.72
N ASP A 441 -5.50 -28.71 24.41
CA ASP A 441 -6.29 -28.91 25.63
C ASP A 441 -7.77 -29.31 25.36
N GLY A 442 -8.18 -29.30 24.09
CA GLY A 442 -9.53 -29.59 23.63
C GLY A 442 -10.44 -28.36 23.47
N VAL A 443 -9.95 -27.15 23.69
CA VAL A 443 -10.69 -25.89 23.60
C VAL A 443 -10.03 -24.94 22.61
N ALA A 444 -10.60 -24.83 21.41
CA ALA A 444 -10.08 -23.92 20.39
C ALA A 444 -10.29 -22.43 20.77
N ILE A 445 -9.19 -21.72 21.01
CA ILE A 445 -9.14 -20.26 21.13
C ILE A 445 -8.11 -19.74 20.13
N CYS A 446 -8.33 -18.57 19.55
CA CYS A 446 -7.37 -18.06 18.57
C CYS A 446 -6.06 -17.64 19.22
N ASP A 447 -5.02 -17.68 18.41
CA ASP A 447 -3.70 -17.22 18.82
C ASP A 447 -3.57 -15.70 18.80
N LEU A 448 -2.66 -15.22 19.65
CA LEU A 448 -2.17 -13.85 19.58
C LEU A 448 -1.22 -13.66 18.39
N GLY A 449 -1.36 -12.54 17.69
CA GLY A 449 -0.52 -12.19 16.55
C GLY A 449 -1.04 -12.73 15.23
N ALA A 450 -0.19 -12.68 14.21
CA ALA A 450 -0.56 -12.89 12.81
C ALA A 450 -0.72 -14.36 12.38
N TYR A 451 -0.37 -15.30 13.26
CA TYR A 451 -0.32 -16.72 12.98
C TYR A 451 -1.36 -17.47 13.83
N GLU A 452 -1.91 -18.56 13.29
CA GLU A 452 -2.72 -19.54 14.02
C GLU A 452 -2.07 -20.93 13.97
N ALA A 453 -1.78 -21.51 15.12
CA ALA A 453 -1.27 -22.86 15.27
C ALA A 453 -2.38 -23.89 15.12
N ALA A 454 -2.06 -24.99 14.44
CA ALA A 454 -2.88 -26.18 14.47
C ALA A 454 -2.50 -27.02 15.68
N ALA A 455 -3.41 -27.93 16.06
CA ALA A 455 -3.12 -28.93 17.08
C ALA A 455 -1.84 -29.72 16.73
N PRO A 456 -0.95 -29.97 17.72
CA PRO A 456 0.35 -30.63 17.52
C PRO A 456 0.28 -32.11 17.12
#